data_AF-A0A5C3LHJ9-F1
#
_entry.id   AF-A0A5C3LHJ9-F1
#
_cell.length_a   1.000
_cell.length_b   1.000
_cell.length_c   1.000
_cell.angle_alpha   90.00
_cell.angle_beta   90.00
_cell.angle_gamma   90.00
#
_symmetry.space_group_name_H-M   'P 1'
#
loop_
_entity.id
_entity.type
_entity.pdbx_description
1 polymer ?
#
loop_
_entity_poly.entity_id
_entity_poly.type
_entity_poly.pdbx_seq_one_letter_code
_entity_poly.pdbx_strand_id
1 'polypeptide(L)'
;MLNPLLLEKSILLRLLISSRPEAHIQRFFDMDPIKASCISIHLDTSLQLSDDIRSFLENGFADMLQDSDFSYALSTVPRPWPSASCMDKLVQKSFGQFLYASTVLKYVGDPDCHPVDQLTNIMEANT
;
A
#
# COMPACT_ATOMS: atom_id res chain seq x y z
N MET A 1 -17.47 -48.38 3.86
CA MET A 1 -16.43 -48.59 2.83
C MET A 1 -16.38 -47.31 1.99
N LEU A 2 -15.29 -46.53 2.10
CA LEU A 2 -15.09 -45.33 1.28
C LEU A 2 -14.76 -45.74 -0.16
N ASN A 3 -15.27 -45.00 -1.13
CA ASN A 3 -15.25 -45.33 -2.56
C ASN A 3 -13.80 -45.21 -3.13
N PRO A 4 -13.24 -46.26 -3.78
CA PRO A 4 -11.84 -46.29 -4.23
C PRO A 4 -11.48 -45.28 -5.34
N LEU A 5 -12.48 -44.61 -5.94
CA LEU A 5 -12.27 -43.58 -6.98
C LEU A 5 -11.74 -42.24 -6.46
N LEU A 6 -11.63 -42.06 -5.13
CA LEU A 6 -11.03 -40.86 -4.52
C LEU A 6 -9.51 -40.98 -4.33
N LEU A 7 -8.89 -42.13 -4.64
CA LEU A 7 -7.50 -42.42 -4.28
C LEU A 7 -6.45 -42.10 -5.37
N GLU A 8 -6.83 -41.58 -6.54
CA GLU A 8 -5.92 -41.47 -7.69
C GLU A 8 -5.71 -40.06 -8.27
N LYS A 9 -5.81 -39.02 -7.44
CA LYS A 9 -5.22 -37.73 -7.82
C LYS A 9 -4.39 -37.16 -6.69
N SER A 10 -3.08 -37.31 -6.81
CA SER A 10 -2.10 -36.48 -6.10
C SER A 10 -2.24 -35.05 -6.63
N ILE A 11 -3.06 -34.25 -5.96
CA ILE A 11 -3.20 -32.84 -6.30
C ILE A 11 -1.96 -32.12 -5.74
N LEU A 12 -1.18 -31.50 -6.62
CA LEU A 12 -0.11 -30.59 -6.22
C LEU A 12 -0.75 -29.30 -5.69
N LEU A 13 -1.02 -29.26 -4.39
CA LEU A 13 -1.55 -28.09 -3.72
C LEU A 13 -0.40 -27.24 -3.15
N ARG A 14 -0.33 -25.97 -3.54
CA ARG A 14 0.51 -24.97 -2.87
C ARG A 14 -0.42 -23.99 -2.15
N LEU A 15 -0.18 -23.78 -0.87
CA LEU A 15 -0.96 -22.87 -0.04
C LEU A 15 -0.12 -21.62 0.24
N LEU A 16 -0.65 -20.44 -0.07
CA LEU A 16 -0.11 -19.16 0.35
C LEU A 16 -0.98 -18.63 1.49
N ILE A 17 -0.37 -18.42 2.65
CA ILE A 17 -1.02 -17.84 3.82
C ILE A 17 -0.34 -16.50 4.09
N SER A 18 -1.12 -15.42 4.13
CA SER A 18 -0.64 -14.09 4.48
C SER A 18 -1.35 -13.59 5.74
N SER A 19 -0.59 -13.08 6.70
CA SER A 19 -1.11 -12.48 7.94
C SER A 19 -0.29 -11.28 8.36
N ARG A 20 -0.79 -10.49 9.32
CA ARG A 20 0.06 -9.59 10.11
C ARG A 20 1.00 -10.42 10.99
N PRO A 21 2.15 -9.87 11.43
CA PRO A 21 3.11 -10.55 12.29
C PRO A 21 2.61 -10.63 13.75
N GLU A 22 1.39 -11.12 13.98
CA GLU A 22 0.83 -11.28 15.32
C GLU A 22 1.48 -12.46 16.04
N ALA A 23 1.85 -12.27 17.32
CA ALA A 23 2.67 -13.22 18.05
C ALA A 23 2.09 -14.65 18.10
N HIS A 24 0.77 -14.78 18.20
CA HIS A 24 0.13 -16.10 18.24
C HIS A 24 0.18 -16.81 16.88
N ILE A 25 0.12 -16.07 15.77
CA ILE A 25 0.23 -16.61 14.42
C ILE A 25 1.67 -17.04 14.15
N GLN A 26 2.64 -16.17 14.43
CA GLN A 26 4.06 -16.50 14.28
C GLN A 26 4.42 -17.76 15.06
N ARG A 27 4.01 -17.81 16.34
CA ARG A 27 4.26 -18.97 17.20
C ARG A 27 3.67 -20.25 16.63
N PHE A 28 2.48 -20.21 16.05
CA PHE A 28 1.87 -21.40 15.42
C PHE A 28 2.73 -21.92 14.26
N PHE A 29 3.22 -21.03 13.39
CA PHE A 29 4.07 -21.41 12.25
C PHE A 29 5.51 -21.75 12.63
N ASP A 30 5.97 -21.33 13.80
CA ASP A 30 7.30 -21.66 14.34
C ASP A 30 7.36 -23.02 15.08
N MET A 31 6.22 -23.70 15.25
CA MET A 31 6.16 -25.01 15.91
C MET A 31 6.31 -26.16 14.91
N ASP A 32 7.04 -27.21 15.31
CA ASP A 32 7.08 -28.45 14.56
C ASP A 32 5.73 -29.20 14.63
N PRO A 33 5.29 -29.89 13.56
CA PRO A 33 5.98 -30.07 12.27
C PRO A 33 5.66 -28.97 11.24
N ILE A 34 4.89 -27.93 11.60
CA ILE A 34 4.45 -26.87 10.69
C ILE A 34 5.65 -26.11 10.13
N LYS A 35 6.59 -25.73 11.00
CA LYS A 35 7.83 -25.05 10.62
C LYS A 35 8.62 -25.81 9.56
N ALA A 36 8.70 -27.14 9.67
CA ALA A 36 9.39 -27.99 8.70
C ALA A 36 8.66 -28.09 7.35
N SER A 37 7.36 -27.78 7.32
CA SER A 37 6.50 -27.92 6.15
C SER A 37 6.15 -26.58 5.48
N CYS A 38 6.61 -25.46 6.03
CA CYS A 38 6.26 -24.11 5.59
C CYS A 38 7.51 -23.25 5.38
N ILE A 39 7.43 -22.34 4.40
CA ILE A 39 8.45 -21.30 4.18
C ILE A 39 7.84 -19.99 4.65
N SER A 40 8.46 -19.36 5.66
CA SER A 40 8.05 -18.05 6.16
C SER A 40 8.83 -16.95 5.46
N ILE A 41 8.11 -15.93 4.96
CA ILE A 41 8.69 -14.75 4.31
C ILE A 41 8.24 -13.54 5.10
N HIS A 42 9.20 -12.83 5.71
CA HIS A 42 8.93 -11.57 6.38
C HIS A 42 9.03 -10.42 5.37
N LEU A 43 7.92 -9.70 5.18
CA LEU A 43 7.87 -8.47 4.41
C LEU A 43 8.38 -7.35 5.32
N ASP A 44 9.68 -7.06 5.24
CA ASP A 44 10.31 -6.04 6.07
C ASP A 44 9.82 -4.63 5.67
N THR A 45 9.57 -3.78 6.67
CA THR A 45 9.27 -2.35 6.50
C THR A 45 10.55 -1.53 6.37
N SER A 46 11.37 -1.88 5.38
CA SER A 46 12.69 -1.29 5.18
C SER A 46 12.62 0.07 4.48
N LEU A 47 13.76 0.78 4.44
CA LEU A 47 13.93 2.05 3.70
C LEU A 47 13.48 1.98 2.24
N GLN A 48 13.53 0.79 1.60
CA GLN A 48 13.07 0.61 0.22
C GLN A 48 11.56 0.90 0.08
N LEU A 49 10.74 0.59 1.09
CA LEU A 49 9.32 0.91 1.04
C LEU A 49 9.05 2.42 1.00
N SER A 50 9.90 3.23 1.63
CA SER A 50 9.76 4.69 1.60
C SER A 50 10.02 5.24 0.20
N ASP A 51 11.01 4.69 -0.51
CA ASP A 51 11.35 5.07 -1.89
C ASP A 51 10.27 4.60 -2.88
N ASP A 52 9.74 3.38 -2.68
CA ASP A 52 8.65 2.87 -3.51
C ASP A 52 7.34 3.65 -3.28
N ILE A 53 7.03 4.03 -2.04
CA ILE A 53 5.87 4.87 -1.71
C ILE A 53 6.04 6.28 -2.29
N ARG A 54 7.24 6.86 -2.20
CA ARG A 54 7.54 8.13 -2.86
C ARG A 54 7.25 8.04 -4.34
N SER A 55 7.81 7.04 -5.02
CA SER A 55 7.65 6.84 -6.46
C SER A 55 6.17 6.65 -6.83
N PHE A 56 5.42 5.89 -6.01
CA PHE A 56 3.99 5.70 -6.17
C PHE A 56 3.19 7.00 -6.05
N LEU A 57 3.48 7.81 -5.04
CA LEU A 57 2.83 9.11 -4.84
C LEU A 57 3.20 10.10 -5.96
N GLU A 58 4.47 10.17 -6.36
CA GLU A 58 4.95 11.05 -7.44
C GLU A 58 4.25 10.74 -8.76
N ASN A 59 4.15 9.45 -9.11
CA ASN A 59 3.40 9.01 -10.30
C ASN A 59 1.91 9.35 -10.19
N GLY A 60 1.28 9.07 -9.04
CA GLY A 60 -0.15 9.36 -8.86
C GLY A 60 -0.49 10.85 -8.94
N PHE A 61 0.35 11.72 -8.37
CA PHE A 61 0.17 13.16 -8.53
C PHE A 61 0.49 13.61 -9.94
N ALA A 62 1.51 13.05 -10.61
CA ALA A 62 1.80 13.36 -12.01
C ALA A 62 0.62 13.00 -12.92
N ASP A 63 -0.05 11.87 -12.69
CA ASP A 63 -1.25 11.47 -13.42
C ASP A 63 -2.39 12.49 -13.23
N MET A 64 -2.63 12.95 -11.99
CA MET A 64 -3.61 14.02 -11.71
C MET A 64 -3.29 15.33 -12.43
N LEU A 65 -2.01 15.66 -12.62
CA LEU A 65 -1.60 16.86 -13.35
C LEU A 65 -1.90 16.79 -14.85
N GLN A 66 -2.01 15.58 -15.41
CA GLN A 66 -2.36 15.36 -16.82
C GLN A 66 -3.86 15.14 -17.02
N ASP A 67 -4.61 14.91 -15.94
CA ASP A 67 -6.06 14.69 -15.99
C ASP A 67 -6.80 15.99 -16.36
N SER A 68 -7.72 15.89 -17.31
CA SER A 68 -8.55 17.01 -17.76
C SER A 68 -9.46 17.54 -16.65
N ASP A 69 -9.90 16.68 -15.74
CA ASP A 69 -10.85 17.03 -14.69
C ASP A 69 -10.21 17.97 -13.66
N PHE A 70 -8.90 17.83 -13.43
CA PHE A 70 -8.12 18.68 -12.51
C PHE A 70 -7.36 19.81 -13.20
N SER A 71 -7.35 19.85 -14.55
CA SER A 71 -6.54 20.80 -15.32
C SER A 71 -6.77 22.25 -14.91
N TYR A 72 -8.04 22.66 -14.70
CA TYR A 72 -8.36 24.03 -14.27
C TYR A 72 -7.86 24.30 -12.85
N ALA A 73 -8.18 23.43 -11.89
CA ALA A 73 -7.80 23.57 -10.47
C ALA A 73 -6.27 23.56 -10.27
N LEU A 74 -5.55 22.77 -11.06
CA LEU A 74 -4.09 22.60 -10.97
C LEU A 74 -3.32 23.44 -12.00
N SER A 75 -3.99 24.31 -12.76
CA SER A 75 -3.32 25.22 -13.71
C SER A 75 -2.56 26.36 -13.03
N THR A 76 -3.03 26.78 -11.85
CA THR A 76 -2.52 27.95 -11.12
C THR A 76 -1.54 27.59 -10.01
N VAL A 77 -1.34 26.29 -9.73
CA VAL A 77 -0.47 25.86 -8.63
C VAL A 77 1.01 25.97 -9.02
N PRO A 78 1.90 26.41 -8.11
CA PRO A 78 3.34 26.40 -8.33
C PRO A 78 3.86 24.98 -8.60
N ARG A 79 4.80 24.86 -9.54
CA ARG A 79 5.51 23.60 -9.83
C ARG A 79 6.85 23.52 -9.05
N PRO A 80 7.28 22.32 -8.60
CA PRO A 80 6.55 21.05 -8.63
C PRO A 80 5.35 21.05 -7.66
N TRP A 81 4.30 20.32 -8.03
CA TRP A 81 3.16 20.07 -7.15
C TRP A 81 2.94 18.55 -7.03
N PRO A 82 2.86 18.00 -5.81
CA PRO A 82 3.14 18.68 -4.53
C PRO A 82 4.60 19.14 -4.37
N SER A 83 4.85 19.99 -3.37
CA SER A 83 6.22 20.38 -3.04
C SER A 83 7.01 19.19 -2.47
N ALA A 84 8.34 19.23 -2.57
CA ALA A 84 9.20 18.16 -2.04
C ALA A 84 8.96 17.90 -0.53
N SER A 85 8.78 18.96 0.28
CA SER A 85 8.51 18.79 1.71
C SER A 85 7.12 18.21 2.00
N CYS A 86 6.15 18.46 1.11
CA CYS A 86 4.84 17.83 1.18
C CYS A 86 4.97 16.32 0.92
N MET A 87 5.71 15.95 -0.12
CA MET A 87 6.02 14.56 -0.43
C MET A 87 6.74 13.85 0.72
N ASP A 88 7.77 14.48 1.31
CA ASP A 88 8.50 13.92 2.46
C ASP A 88 7.55 13.58 3.62
N LYS A 89 6.63 14.49 3.94
CA LYS A 89 5.64 14.29 5.01
C LYS A 89 4.63 13.20 4.66
N LEU A 90 4.17 13.11 3.42
CA LEU A 90 3.24 12.04 3.00
C LEU A 90 3.90 10.66 3.09
N VAL A 91 5.15 10.54 2.64
CA VAL A 91 5.95 9.31 2.78
C VAL A 91 6.13 8.96 4.24
N GLN A 92 6.48 9.94 5.09
CA GLN A 92 6.62 9.73 6.53
C GLN A 92 5.31 9.28 7.19
N LYS A 93 4.19 9.96 6.90
CA LYS A 93 2.85 9.59 7.41
C LYS A 93 2.39 8.22 6.92
N SER A 94 2.95 7.71 5.82
CA SER A 94 2.60 6.38 5.31
C SER A 94 3.14 5.25 6.18
N PHE A 95 4.20 5.46 6.96
CA PHE A 95 4.86 4.39 7.75
C PHE A 95 5.10 3.09 6.96
N GLY A 96 5.49 3.18 5.68
CA GLY A 96 5.69 2.01 4.82
C GLY A 96 4.40 1.37 4.29
N GLN A 97 3.23 1.97 4.50
CA GLN A 97 1.93 1.41 4.11
C GLN A 97 1.38 2.07 2.84
N PHE A 98 1.38 1.33 1.74
CA PHE A 98 0.76 1.77 0.48
C PHE A 98 -0.73 2.09 0.60
N LEU A 99 -1.43 1.49 1.57
CA LEU A 99 -2.84 1.78 1.81
C LEU A 99 -3.06 3.25 2.17
N TYR A 100 -2.17 3.84 2.97
CA TYR A 100 -2.23 5.27 3.29
C TYR A 100 -2.02 6.11 2.02
N ALA A 101 -0.94 5.84 1.27
CA ALA A 101 -0.62 6.57 0.04
C ALA A 101 -1.75 6.49 -1.00
N SER A 102 -2.35 5.30 -1.19
CA SER A 102 -3.51 5.13 -2.09
C SER A 102 -4.73 5.90 -1.60
N THR A 103 -4.97 5.95 -0.29
CA THR A 103 -6.07 6.71 0.29
C THR A 103 -5.87 8.22 0.07
N VAL A 104 -4.64 8.71 0.26
CA VAL A 104 -4.29 10.12 -0.03
C VAL A 104 -4.57 10.46 -1.49
N LEU A 105 -4.10 9.64 -2.44
CA LEU A 105 -4.35 9.91 -3.86
C LEU A 105 -5.85 9.89 -4.19
N LYS A 106 -6.60 8.92 -3.66
CA LYS A 106 -8.06 8.87 -3.87
C LYS A 106 -8.79 10.07 -3.28
N TYR A 107 -8.36 10.53 -2.11
CA TYR A 107 -8.98 11.66 -1.42
C TYR A 107 -8.67 13.00 -2.08
N VAL A 108 -7.43 13.18 -2.53
CA VAL A 108 -6.99 14.40 -3.24
C VAL A 108 -7.54 14.43 -4.67
N GLY A 109 -7.62 13.28 -5.34
CA GLY A 109 -8.20 13.13 -6.67
C GLY A 109 -9.71 12.91 -6.68
N ASP A 110 -10.43 13.44 -5.69
CA ASP A 110 -11.90 13.45 -5.71
C ASP A 110 -12.37 14.55 -6.69
N PRO A 111 -13.10 14.22 -7.78
CA PRO A 111 -13.52 15.18 -8.79
C PRO A 111 -14.50 16.24 -8.26
N ASP A 112 -15.18 15.97 -7.14
CA ASP A 112 -16.12 16.90 -6.52
C ASP A 112 -15.43 17.87 -5.55
N CYS A 113 -14.12 17.72 -5.34
CA CYS A 113 -13.34 18.51 -4.37
C CYS A 113 -12.13 19.21 -5.02
N HIS A 114 -11.66 20.29 -4.39
CA HIS A 114 -10.46 20.98 -4.84
C HIS A 114 -9.20 20.26 -4.33
N PRO A 115 -8.31 19.76 -5.22
CA PRO A 115 -7.18 18.89 -4.83
C PRO A 115 -6.17 19.60 -3.91
N VAL A 116 -5.97 20.91 -4.08
CA VAL A 116 -5.06 21.69 -3.23
C VAL A 116 -5.59 21.79 -1.79
N ASP A 117 -6.90 21.94 -1.64
CA ASP A 117 -7.54 22.10 -0.34
C ASP A 117 -7.50 20.75 0.41
N GLN A 118 -7.80 19.66 -0.30
CA GLN A 118 -7.71 18.31 0.25
C GLN A 118 -6.28 17.96 0.67
N LEU A 119 -5.29 18.31 -0.16
CA LEU A 119 -3.90 18.13 0.20
C LEU A 119 -3.54 18.96 1.44
N THR A 120 -4.00 20.21 1.52
CA THR A 120 -3.78 21.07 2.70
C THR A 120 -4.39 20.46 3.96
N ASN A 121 -5.62 19.95 3.89
CA ASN A 121 -6.28 19.27 5.01
C ASN A 121 -5.46 18.09 5.55
N ILE A 122 -4.91 17.25 4.67
CA ILE A 122 -4.04 16.12 5.06
C ILE A 122 -2.77 16.62 5.76
N MET A 123 -2.24 17.77 5.31
CA MET A 123 -1.01 18.34 5.84
C MET A 123 -1.20 19.05 7.18
N GLU A 124 -2.38 19.63 7.42
CA GLU A 124 -2.77 20.30 8.66
C GLU A 124 -3.28 19.34 9.74
N ALA A 125 -3.80 18.17 9.35
CA ALA A 125 -4.21 17.13 10.29
C ALA A 125 -2.99 16.60 11.08
N ASN A 126 -2.84 17.10 12.32
CA ASN A 126 -1.83 16.67 13.28
C ASN A 126 -2.44 16.56 14.69
N THR A 127 -2.93 15.36 15.05
CA THR A 127 -2.60 14.66 16.31
C THR A 127 -2.69 13.17 16.05
#